data_AF-A0A941FXF9-F1
#
_entry.id   AF-A0A941FXF9-F1
#
_cell.length_a   1.000
_cell.length_b   1.000
_cell.length_c   1.000
_cell.angle_alpha   90.00
_cell.angle_beta   90.00
_cell.angle_gamma   90.00
#
_symmetry.space_group_name_H-M   'P 1'
#
loop_
_entity.id
_entity.type
_entity.pdbx_description
1 polymer ?
#
loop_
_entity_poly.entity_id
_entity_poly.type
_entity_poly.pdbx_seq_one_letter_code
_entity_poly.pdbx_strand_id
1 'polypeptide(L)'
;MNTSARMIPVAAVTMTLVLGLSACSVLPKAAPMVTYKLPDYHIAQAESTPRAVPGPGALRVYAPESSRVLDSERLFIAQPDGRLSAWQGVRWADPAPVLLRDRIVEAFMRDGRSTSVITDSTPMSADMELRSTLRAFQLEYRGTEAIAAVRLDVQLVDPAKRTAIASRRFEAIQATGSKREADVVSAFGVATDILAGQIVEWAVQVGAARLRVAPELASNHAPTASSISTD
;
A
#
# COMPACT_ATOMS: atom_id res chain seq x y z
N MET A 1 -78.61 -15.20 52.56
CA MET A 1 -77.49 -14.57 51.84
C MET A 1 -76.46 -15.63 51.52
N ASN A 2 -76.45 -16.17 50.29
CA ASN A 2 -75.35 -17.01 49.81
C ASN A 2 -74.87 -16.45 48.46
N THR A 3 -73.60 -16.06 48.45
CA THR A 3 -72.84 -15.44 47.36
C THR A 3 -72.50 -16.48 46.29
N SER A 4 -72.90 -16.23 45.04
CA SER A 4 -72.47 -17.03 43.88
C SER A 4 -71.15 -16.48 43.33
N ALA A 5 -70.05 -17.21 43.55
CA ALA A 5 -68.75 -16.90 42.95
C ALA A 5 -68.72 -17.42 41.51
N ARG A 6 -68.64 -16.51 40.52
CA ARG A 6 -68.37 -16.84 39.12
C ARG A 6 -66.87 -17.05 38.94
N MET A 7 -66.45 -18.30 38.72
CA MET A 7 -65.10 -18.63 38.27
C MET A 7 -64.94 -18.23 36.79
N ILE A 8 -64.05 -17.28 36.52
CA ILE A 8 -63.62 -16.91 35.17
C ILE A 8 -62.57 -17.94 34.73
N PRO A 9 -62.70 -18.60 33.56
CA PRO A 9 -61.75 -19.61 33.12
C PRO A 9 -60.44 -18.95 32.65
N VAL A 10 -59.37 -19.22 33.38
CA VAL A 10 -57.96 -18.79 33.14
C VAL A 10 -57.39 -19.31 31.80
N ALA A 11 -58.13 -20.17 31.08
CA ALA A 11 -57.68 -20.86 29.87
C ALA A 11 -57.49 -19.96 28.63
N ALA A 12 -57.99 -18.72 28.62
CA ALA A 12 -57.92 -17.85 27.44
C ALA A 12 -56.63 -17.01 27.35
N VAL A 13 -55.80 -16.96 28.39
CA VAL A 13 -54.63 -16.05 28.43
C VAL A 13 -53.33 -16.75 27.97
N THR A 14 -53.27 -18.08 27.99
CA THR A 14 -52.07 -18.83 27.56
C THR A 14 -51.93 -18.99 26.05
N MET A 15 -52.96 -18.69 25.26
CA MET A 15 -52.97 -18.84 23.80
C MET A 15 -52.62 -17.54 23.05
N THR A 16 -51.88 -16.62 23.66
CA THR A 16 -51.39 -15.40 22.97
C THR A 16 -49.86 -15.31 22.96
N LEU A 17 -49.14 -16.18 23.68
CA LEU A 17 -47.69 -16.06 23.88
C LEU A 17 -46.83 -16.88 22.88
N VAL A 18 -47.43 -17.69 22.01
CA VAL A 18 -46.68 -18.61 21.11
C VAL A 18 -46.44 -18.03 19.70
N LEU A 19 -46.98 -16.85 19.37
CA LEU A 19 -46.86 -16.24 18.02
C LEU A 19 -45.64 -15.32 17.81
N GLY A 20 -44.69 -15.26 18.76
CA GLY A 20 -43.63 -14.25 18.77
C GLY A 20 -42.26 -14.63 18.18
N LEU A 21 -42.02 -15.88 17.76
CA LEU A 21 -40.66 -16.36 17.44
C LEU A 21 -40.33 -16.57 15.95
N SER A 22 -41.23 -16.27 15.02
CA SER A 22 -41.00 -16.44 13.58
C SER A 22 -40.33 -15.22 12.89
N ALA A 23 -39.56 -14.41 13.61
CA ALA A 23 -38.94 -13.18 13.11
C ALA A 23 -37.42 -13.25 12.88
N CYS A 24 -36.83 -14.44 12.70
CA CYS A 24 -35.38 -14.59 12.56
C CYS A 24 -34.96 -15.25 11.24
N SER A 25 -35.25 -14.65 10.07
CA SER A 25 -34.49 -15.00 8.85
C SER A 25 -34.62 -14.00 7.69
N VAL A 26 -34.48 -12.70 7.97
CA VAL A 26 -34.22 -11.69 6.92
C VAL A 26 -32.78 -11.22 7.08
N LEU A 27 -31.83 -12.15 6.95
CA LEU A 27 -30.45 -11.78 6.69
C LEU A 27 -30.28 -11.70 5.17
N PRO A 28 -30.06 -10.51 4.58
CA PRO A 28 -29.77 -10.40 3.16
C PRO A 28 -28.57 -11.29 2.82
N LYS A 29 -28.73 -12.19 1.85
CA LYS A 29 -27.61 -12.99 1.34
C LYS A 29 -26.53 -12.03 0.84
N ALA A 30 -25.36 -12.04 1.49
CA ALA A 30 -24.23 -11.23 1.05
C ALA A 30 -23.93 -11.55 -0.41
N ALA A 31 -23.92 -10.52 -1.27
CA ALA A 31 -23.55 -10.69 -2.66
C ALA A 31 -22.12 -11.26 -2.73
N PRO A 32 -21.86 -12.25 -3.59
CA PRO A 32 -20.53 -12.82 -3.73
C PRO A 32 -19.55 -11.72 -4.14
N MET A 33 -18.44 -11.60 -3.42
CA MET A 33 -17.35 -10.66 -3.75
C MET A 33 -16.25 -11.43 -4.48
N VAL A 34 -15.90 -10.98 -5.69
CA VAL A 34 -14.73 -11.45 -6.43
C VAL A 34 -13.49 -10.81 -5.81
N THR A 35 -12.51 -11.64 -5.48
CA THR A 35 -11.24 -11.19 -4.87
C THR A 35 -10.13 -11.26 -5.91
N TYR A 36 -9.48 -10.12 -6.16
CA TYR A 36 -8.36 -10.02 -7.08
C TYR A 36 -7.05 -9.80 -6.33
N LYS A 37 -6.01 -10.51 -6.76
CA LYS A 37 -4.63 -10.13 -6.46
C LYS A 37 -4.19 -9.04 -7.43
N LEU A 38 -3.21 -8.23 -7.03
CA LEU A 38 -2.58 -7.29 -7.94
C LEU A 38 -1.75 -8.07 -8.97
N PRO A 39 -2.05 -8.01 -10.29
CA PRO A 39 -1.27 -8.74 -11.28
C PRO A 39 0.18 -8.25 -11.30
N ASP A 40 1.15 -9.16 -11.45
CA ASP A 40 2.54 -8.82 -11.77
C ASP A 40 2.74 -9.01 -13.27
N TYR A 41 2.93 -7.92 -14.00
CA TYR A 41 3.15 -7.96 -15.44
C TYR A 41 4.62 -7.94 -15.81
N HIS A 42 5.51 -7.88 -14.81
CA HIS A 42 6.94 -7.86 -15.01
C HIS A 42 7.36 -6.91 -16.13
N ILE A 43 6.97 -5.64 -16.02
CA ILE A 43 7.35 -4.65 -17.04
C ILE A 43 8.88 -4.57 -17.02
N ALA A 44 9.51 -5.11 -18.07
CA ALA A 44 10.95 -5.09 -18.24
C ALA A 44 11.40 -3.63 -18.22
N GLN A 45 12.02 -3.21 -17.12
CA GLN A 45 12.74 -1.95 -17.13
C GLN A 45 13.89 -2.13 -18.11
N ALA A 46 14.03 -1.19 -19.05
CA ALA A 46 15.07 -1.21 -20.06
C ALA A 46 16.39 -1.64 -19.39
N GLU A 47 16.95 -2.75 -19.88
CA GLU A 47 18.13 -3.40 -19.33
C GLU A 47 19.15 -2.33 -18.96
N SER A 48 19.19 -1.98 -17.69
CA SER A 48 20.22 -1.10 -17.20
C SER A 48 21.42 -2.02 -17.21
N THR A 49 22.25 -1.89 -18.26
CA THR A 49 23.56 -2.53 -18.34
C THR A 49 24.13 -2.53 -16.93
N PRO A 50 24.59 -3.66 -16.36
CA PRO A 50 24.98 -3.76 -14.96
C PRO A 50 26.13 -2.80 -14.71
N ARG A 51 25.78 -1.55 -14.47
CA ARG A 51 26.66 -0.53 -13.98
C ARG A 51 26.73 -0.91 -12.53
N ALA A 52 27.94 -1.22 -12.07
CA ALA A 52 28.28 -1.43 -10.68
C ALA A 52 28.04 -0.12 -9.88
N VAL A 53 26.82 0.37 -9.90
CA VAL A 53 26.33 1.51 -9.14
C VAL A 53 25.91 0.90 -7.81
N PRO A 54 26.57 1.28 -6.71
CA PRO A 54 26.16 0.85 -5.39
C PRO A 54 24.70 1.30 -5.15
N GLY A 55 23.82 0.36 -4.82
CA GLY A 55 22.44 0.68 -4.43
C GLY A 55 22.34 1.18 -2.98
N PRO A 56 21.14 1.18 -2.38
CA PRO A 56 20.90 1.73 -1.05
C PRO A 56 21.45 0.88 0.11
N GLY A 57 22.15 -0.24 -0.16
CA GLY A 57 22.58 -1.20 0.86
C GLY A 57 21.41 -2.09 1.31
N ALA A 58 21.34 -2.40 2.61
CA ALA A 58 20.17 -3.03 3.21
C ALA A 58 19.01 -2.02 3.28
N LEU A 59 17.92 -2.29 2.56
CA LEU A 59 16.76 -1.42 2.48
C LEU A 59 15.57 -2.03 3.23
N ARG A 60 14.97 -1.25 4.13
CA ARG A 60 13.68 -1.59 4.74
C ARG A 60 12.54 -0.88 4.04
N VAL A 61 11.54 -1.61 3.57
CA VAL A 61 10.34 -1.05 2.93
C VAL A 61 9.16 -1.17 3.90
N TYR A 62 8.56 -0.04 4.24
CA TYR A 62 7.35 0.02 5.06
C TYR A 62 6.10 0.03 4.17
N ALA A 63 4.99 -0.51 4.69
CA ALA A 63 3.69 -0.25 4.08
C ALA A 63 3.41 1.27 4.06
N PRO A 64 2.89 1.82 2.95
CA PRO A 64 2.53 3.23 2.89
C PRO A 64 1.51 3.60 3.96
N GLU A 65 1.74 4.70 4.67
CA GLU A 65 0.69 5.30 5.49
C GLU A 65 -0.45 5.78 4.58
N SER A 66 -1.70 5.66 5.01
CA SER A 66 -2.84 6.04 4.16
C SER A 66 -4.04 6.49 4.98
N SER A 67 -5.06 7.01 4.29
CA SER A 67 -6.36 7.22 4.94
C SER A 67 -7.03 5.88 5.23
N ARG A 68 -7.89 5.81 6.25
CA ARG A 68 -8.67 4.59 6.55
C ARG A 68 -9.53 4.08 5.39
N VAL A 69 -9.83 4.95 4.42
CA VAL A 69 -10.56 4.57 3.22
C VAL A 69 -9.67 3.69 2.33
N LEU A 70 -8.44 4.14 2.06
CA LEU A 70 -7.49 3.41 1.22
C LEU A 70 -6.83 2.24 1.95
N ASP A 71 -6.77 2.27 3.29
CA ASP A 71 -6.41 1.12 4.13
C ASP A 71 -7.56 0.11 4.20
N SER A 72 -7.96 -0.40 3.04
CA SER A 72 -8.98 -1.41 2.89
C SER A 72 -8.76 -2.23 1.62
N GLU A 73 -9.41 -3.37 1.54
CA GLU A 73 -9.41 -4.23 0.36
C GLU A 73 -10.38 -3.74 -0.73
N ARG A 74 -10.93 -2.53 -0.64
CA ARG A 74 -11.94 -2.07 -1.60
C ARG A 74 -11.29 -1.42 -2.82
N LEU A 75 -11.84 -1.69 -3.99
CA LEU A 75 -11.50 -0.96 -5.20
C LEU A 75 -12.36 0.30 -5.27
N PHE A 76 -11.73 1.48 -5.24
CA PHE A 76 -12.43 2.76 -5.26
C PHE A 76 -12.46 3.40 -6.64
N ILE A 77 -13.54 4.14 -6.89
CA ILE A 77 -13.73 5.04 -8.02
C ILE A 77 -13.83 6.45 -7.46
N ALA A 78 -12.94 7.33 -7.89
CA ALA A 78 -13.00 8.76 -7.59
C ALA A 78 -14.05 9.42 -8.48
N GLN A 79 -14.93 10.20 -7.83
CA GLN A 79 -15.91 11.02 -8.50
C GLN A 79 -15.42 12.48 -8.62
N PRO A 80 -15.87 13.23 -9.64
CA PRO A 80 -15.46 14.63 -9.83
C PRO A 80 -15.80 15.55 -8.66
N ASP A 81 -16.78 15.19 -7.82
CA ASP A 81 -17.21 15.93 -6.63
C ASP A 81 -16.37 15.61 -5.37
N GLY A 82 -15.26 14.87 -5.53
CA GLY A 82 -14.35 14.51 -4.45
C GLY A 82 -14.76 13.26 -3.67
N ARG A 83 -15.86 12.60 -4.02
CA ARG A 83 -16.27 11.34 -3.38
C ARG A 83 -15.44 10.16 -3.86
N LEU A 84 -15.16 9.24 -2.95
CA LEU A 84 -14.70 7.89 -3.29
C LEU A 84 -15.86 6.91 -3.14
N SER A 85 -16.17 6.19 -4.21
CA SER A 85 -17.21 5.15 -4.22
C SER A 85 -16.56 3.79 -4.42
N ALA A 86 -16.88 2.83 -3.57
CA ALA A 86 -16.38 1.48 -3.76
C ALA A 86 -17.11 0.79 -4.92
N TRP A 87 -16.36 0.17 -5.82
CA TRP A 87 -16.88 -0.73 -6.82
C TRP A 87 -17.55 -1.93 -6.12
N GLN A 88 -18.80 -2.22 -6.48
CA GLN A 88 -19.57 -3.31 -5.87
C GLN A 88 -19.15 -4.68 -6.38
N GLY A 89 -19.11 -5.67 -5.49
CA GLY A 89 -18.82 -7.06 -5.87
C GLY A 89 -17.35 -7.38 -6.14
N VAL A 90 -16.45 -6.41 -5.99
CA VAL A 90 -15.01 -6.57 -6.24
C VAL A 90 -14.20 -6.09 -5.04
N ARG A 91 -13.18 -6.87 -4.67
CA ARG A 91 -12.18 -6.52 -3.65
C ARG A 91 -10.78 -6.95 -4.06
N TRP A 92 -9.79 -6.29 -3.50
CA TRP A 92 -8.40 -6.73 -3.47
C TRP A 92 -8.22 -7.88 -2.47
N ALA A 93 -7.16 -8.66 -2.64
CA ALA A 93 -6.81 -9.74 -1.72
C ALA A 93 -6.26 -9.23 -0.37
N ASP A 94 -5.64 -8.04 -0.39
CA ASP A 94 -5.05 -7.36 0.75
C ASP A 94 -5.30 -5.84 0.66
N PRO A 95 -5.20 -5.09 1.77
CA PRO A 95 -5.33 -3.64 1.73
C PRO A 95 -4.34 -2.99 0.76
N ALA A 96 -4.75 -1.91 0.09
CA ALA A 96 -3.91 -1.25 -0.92
C ALA A 96 -2.48 -0.90 -0.44
N PRO A 97 -2.26 -0.44 0.82
CA PRO A 97 -0.91 -0.25 1.34
C PRO A 97 -0.05 -1.53 1.34
N VAL A 98 -0.63 -2.68 1.70
CA VAL A 98 0.07 -3.96 1.74
C VAL A 98 0.44 -4.39 0.33
N LEU A 99 -0.50 -4.33 -0.61
CA LEU A 99 -0.25 -4.65 -2.03
C LEU A 99 0.88 -3.80 -2.62
N LEU A 100 0.90 -2.49 -2.32
CA LEU A 100 1.94 -1.58 -2.82
C LEU A 100 3.30 -1.87 -2.18
N ARG A 101 3.35 -2.14 -0.88
CA ARG A 101 4.59 -2.54 -0.19
C ARG A 101 5.20 -3.75 -0.87
N ASP A 102 4.39 -4.79 -1.05
CA ASP A 102 4.85 -6.08 -1.55
C ASP A 102 5.35 -5.95 -2.99
N ARG A 103 4.64 -5.17 -3.84
CA ARG A 103 5.11 -4.90 -5.21
C ARG A 103 6.42 -4.09 -5.25
N ILE A 104 6.59 -3.11 -4.36
CA ILE A 104 7.85 -2.36 -4.26
C ILE A 104 9.00 -3.29 -3.82
N VAL A 105 8.76 -4.18 -2.85
CA VAL A 105 9.74 -5.18 -2.41
C VAL A 105 10.12 -6.11 -3.57
N GLU A 106 9.14 -6.66 -4.29
CA GLU A 106 9.36 -7.50 -5.47
C GLU A 106 10.21 -6.79 -6.53
N ALA A 107 9.94 -5.51 -6.79
CA ALA A 107 10.72 -4.71 -7.73
C ALA A 107 12.18 -4.54 -7.28
N PHE A 108 12.44 -4.22 -6.01
CA PHE A 108 13.81 -4.13 -5.49
C PHE A 108 14.55 -5.48 -5.50
N MET A 109 13.87 -6.58 -5.16
CA MET A 109 14.46 -7.91 -5.20
C MET A 109 14.86 -8.31 -6.62
N ARG A 110 14.04 -7.96 -7.62
CA ARG A 110 14.33 -8.22 -9.03
C ARG A 110 15.47 -7.36 -9.57
N ASP A 111 15.52 -6.09 -9.15
CA ASP A 111 16.57 -5.16 -9.54
C ASP A 111 17.95 -5.59 -9.02
N GLY A 112 18.02 -6.08 -7.78
CA GLY A 112 19.22 -6.69 -7.21
C GLY A 112 20.35 -5.72 -6.86
N ARG A 113 20.22 -4.40 -7.07
CA ARG A 113 21.25 -3.42 -6.66
C ARG A 113 21.24 -3.11 -5.16
N SER A 114 20.18 -3.47 -4.45
CA SER A 114 20.12 -3.45 -2.97
C SER A 114 20.73 -4.74 -2.40
N THR A 115 21.60 -4.64 -1.40
CA THR A 115 22.25 -5.82 -0.78
C THR A 115 21.24 -6.74 -0.08
N SER A 116 20.19 -6.15 0.50
CA SER A 116 19.08 -6.88 1.11
C SER A 116 17.83 -6.01 1.08
N VAL A 117 16.66 -6.62 0.93
CA VAL A 117 15.37 -5.93 1.00
C VAL A 117 14.56 -6.61 2.10
N ILE A 118 14.13 -5.85 3.09
CA ILE A 118 13.37 -6.36 4.23
C ILE A 118 12.08 -5.55 4.42
N THR A 119 11.05 -6.20 4.93
CA THR A 119 9.80 -5.55 5.34
C THR A 119 9.84 -5.17 6.81
N ASP A 120 8.92 -4.33 7.25
CA ASP A 120 8.68 -3.92 8.64
C ASP A 120 8.58 -5.08 9.65
N SER A 121 8.18 -6.26 9.22
CA SER A 121 8.08 -7.47 10.07
C SER A 121 9.41 -8.18 10.37
N THR A 122 10.50 -7.82 9.69
CA THR A 122 11.79 -8.51 9.82
C THR A 122 12.69 -7.84 10.87
N PRO A 123 13.22 -8.53 11.90
CA PRO A 123 14.05 -7.94 12.94
C PRO A 123 15.53 -7.83 12.54
N MET A 124 15.82 -7.05 11.49
CA MET A 124 17.18 -6.80 10.96
C MET A 124 17.46 -5.30 10.80
N SER A 125 18.68 -4.83 11.03
CA SER A 125 19.02 -3.43 10.72
C SER A 125 19.00 -3.18 9.21
N ALA A 126 18.65 -1.96 8.82
CA ALA A 126 18.74 -1.48 7.44
C ALA A 126 19.64 -0.23 7.39
N ASP A 127 20.31 -0.03 6.26
CA ASP A 127 21.10 1.18 5.99
C ASP A 127 20.20 2.36 5.60
N MET A 128 19.06 2.06 4.99
CA MET A 128 18.04 3.00 4.56
C MET A 128 16.63 2.45 4.81
N GLU A 129 15.71 3.34 5.13
CA GLU A 129 14.28 3.03 5.21
C GLU A 129 13.52 3.76 4.09
N LEU A 130 12.68 3.04 3.37
CA LEU A 130 11.69 3.59 2.46
C LEU A 130 10.35 3.70 3.19
N ARG A 131 9.96 4.94 3.46
CA ARG A 131 8.66 5.30 4.02
C ARG A 131 7.84 5.99 2.96
N SER A 132 6.52 5.85 3.00
CA SER A 132 5.66 6.50 2.02
C SER A 132 4.27 6.79 2.54
N THR A 133 3.57 7.70 1.85
CA THR A 133 2.15 8.00 2.09
C THR A 133 1.37 7.75 0.80
N LEU A 134 0.34 6.91 0.87
CA LEU A 134 -0.56 6.61 -0.23
C LEU A 134 -1.59 7.72 -0.42
N ARG A 135 -1.52 8.36 -1.59
CA ARG A 135 -2.38 9.50 -1.95
C ARG A 135 -3.54 9.10 -2.85
N ALA A 136 -3.34 8.09 -3.70
CA ALA A 136 -4.37 7.55 -4.57
C ALA A 136 -4.09 6.08 -4.88
N PHE A 137 -5.14 5.26 -4.77
CA PHE A 137 -5.20 3.89 -5.30
C PHE A 137 -6.63 3.63 -5.74
N GLN A 138 -6.98 4.18 -6.90
CA GLN A 138 -8.37 4.34 -7.32
C GLN A 138 -8.49 4.45 -8.83
N LEU A 139 -9.68 4.15 -9.33
CA LEU A 139 -10.07 4.52 -10.68
C LEU A 139 -10.44 5.99 -10.72
N GLU A 140 -10.05 6.66 -11.79
CA GLU A 140 -10.46 8.01 -12.11
C GLU A 140 -11.01 8.03 -13.53
N TYR A 141 -11.86 9.01 -13.83
CA TYR A 141 -12.37 9.24 -15.17
C TYR A 141 -11.75 10.50 -15.76
N ARG A 142 -11.15 10.37 -16.94
CA ARG A 142 -10.72 11.49 -17.79
C ARG A 142 -11.67 11.58 -18.97
N GLY A 143 -12.70 12.41 -18.84
CA GLY A 143 -13.83 12.37 -19.76
C GLY A 143 -14.55 11.03 -19.65
N THR A 144 -14.56 10.25 -20.75
CA THR A 144 -15.17 8.92 -20.79
C THR A 144 -14.21 7.78 -20.50
N GLU A 145 -12.90 8.06 -20.48
CA GLU A 145 -11.86 7.06 -20.27
C GLU A 145 -11.66 6.78 -18.78
N ALA A 146 -11.72 5.50 -18.40
CA ALA A 146 -11.38 5.05 -17.06
C ALA A 146 -9.86 4.78 -16.99
N ILE A 147 -9.22 5.35 -15.98
CA ILE A 147 -7.79 5.19 -15.71
C ILE A 147 -7.58 4.64 -14.29
N ALA A 148 -6.62 3.73 -14.12
CA ALA A 148 -6.13 3.34 -12.80
C ALA A 148 -5.04 4.34 -12.38
N ALA A 149 -5.21 4.99 -11.22
CA ALA A 149 -4.28 5.98 -10.70
C ALA A 149 -3.65 5.49 -9.39
N VAL A 150 -2.31 5.49 -9.35
CA VAL A 150 -1.51 5.17 -8.17
C VAL A 150 -0.58 6.34 -7.89
N ARG A 151 -0.66 6.90 -6.67
CA ARG A 151 0.15 8.06 -6.25
C ARG A 151 0.75 7.85 -4.86
N LEU A 152 2.07 7.99 -4.76
CA LEU A 152 2.82 7.90 -3.50
C LEU A 152 3.65 9.16 -3.27
N ASP A 153 3.65 9.66 -2.04
CA ASP A 153 4.72 10.52 -1.54
C ASP A 153 5.74 9.62 -0.84
N VAL A 154 6.99 9.56 -1.32
CA VAL A 154 8.01 8.62 -0.85
C VAL A 154 9.18 9.36 -0.22
N GLN A 155 9.70 8.81 0.88
CA GLN A 155 10.86 9.31 1.60
C GLN A 155 11.87 8.18 1.83
N LEU A 156 13.14 8.49 1.62
CA LEU A 156 14.25 7.65 2.08
C LEU A 156 14.79 8.25 3.36
N VAL A 157 14.93 7.44 4.39
CA VAL A 157 15.30 7.86 5.75
C VAL A 157 16.56 7.13 6.19
N ASP A 158 17.44 7.86 6.88
CA ASP A 158 18.57 7.29 7.63
C ASP A 158 18.06 6.81 8.99
N PRO A 159 17.97 5.49 9.27
CA PRO A 159 17.41 4.99 10.52
C PRO A 159 18.26 5.33 11.74
N ALA A 160 19.58 5.51 11.57
CA ALA A 160 20.47 5.88 12.67
C ALA A 160 20.27 7.34 13.10
N LYS A 161 20.12 8.24 12.12
CA LYS A 161 19.91 9.67 12.37
C LYS A 161 18.43 10.06 12.52
N ARG A 162 17.51 9.19 12.10
CA ARG A 162 16.06 9.45 12.00
C ARG A 162 15.73 10.69 11.15
N THR A 163 16.49 10.91 10.08
CA THR A 163 16.34 12.07 9.20
C THR A 163 16.06 11.63 7.77
N ALA A 164 15.20 12.37 7.07
CA ALA A 164 14.99 12.17 5.64
C ALA A 164 16.27 12.48 4.85
N ILE A 165 16.73 11.53 4.05
CA ILE A 165 17.82 11.67 3.09
C ILE A 165 17.30 12.36 1.82
N ALA A 166 16.14 11.92 1.34
CA ALA A 166 15.50 12.46 0.15
C ALA A 166 13.98 12.23 0.20
N SER A 167 13.24 13.03 -0.54
CA SER A 167 11.78 12.88 -0.68
C SER A 167 11.36 13.15 -2.12
N ARG A 168 10.40 12.39 -2.64
CA ARG A 168 9.88 12.55 -4.00
C ARG A 168 8.45 12.04 -4.11
N ARG A 169 7.63 12.73 -4.91
CA ARG A 169 6.29 12.25 -5.31
C ARG A 169 6.40 11.39 -6.57
N PHE A 170 5.69 10.28 -6.58
CA PHE A 170 5.54 9.38 -7.71
C PHE A 170 4.07 9.24 -8.09
N GLU A 171 3.81 9.21 -9.39
CA GLU A 171 2.47 9.01 -9.95
C GLU A 171 2.59 8.12 -11.18
N ALA A 172 1.75 7.09 -11.22
CA ALA A 172 1.56 6.26 -12.40
C ALA A 172 0.06 6.16 -12.69
N ILE A 173 -0.26 6.33 -13.97
CA ILE A 173 -1.63 6.28 -14.48
C ILE A 173 -1.64 5.35 -15.67
N GLN A 174 -2.59 4.43 -15.68
CA GLN A 174 -2.78 3.48 -16.77
C GLN A 174 -4.23 3.50 -17.26
N ALA A 175 -4.42 3.69 -18.56
CA ALA A 175 -5.71 3.51 -19.21
C ALA A 175 -6.18 2.06 -19.04
N THR A 176 -7.43 1.90 -18.64
CA THR A 176 -8.05 0.56 -18.49
C THR A 176 -8.35 -0.07 -19.84
N GLY A 177 -8.54 0.70 -20.91
CA GLY A 177 -8.93 0.19 -22.22
C GLY A 177 -10.40 -0.22 -22.32
N SER A 178 -11.01 -0.71 -21.23
CA SER A 178 -12.46 -0.87 -21.10
C SER A 178 -12.93 -0.85 -19.64
N LYS A 179 -14.26 -0.86 -19.44
CA LYS A 179 -14.88 -0.90 -18.10
C LYS A 179 -15.01 -2.32 -17.52
N ARG A 180 -14.44 -3.35 -18.17
CA ARG A 180 -14.45 -4.72 -17.65
C ARG A 180 -13.53 -4.82 -16.43
N GLU A 181 -13.95 -5.58 -15.42
CA GLU A 181 -13.19 -5.76 -14.18
C GLU A 181 -11.76 -6.25 -14.43
N ALA A 182 -11.58 -7.23 -15.32
CA ALA A 182 -10.27 -7.77 -15.66
C ALA A 182 -9.31 -6.70 -16.23
N ASP A 183 -9.83 -5.80 -17.06
CA ASP A 183 -9.02 -4.75 -17.69
C ASP A 183 -8.63 -3.66 -16.68
N VAL A 184 -9.55 -3.35 -15.76
CA VAL A 184 -9.30 -2.45 -14.63
C VAL A 184 -8.22 -3.00 -13.71
N VAL A 185 -8.36 -4.27 -13.31
CA VAL A 185 -7.37 -4.95 -12.46
C VAL A 185 -6.02 -5.02 -13.17
N SER A 186 -6.03 -5.26 -14.49
CA SER A 186 -4.83 -5.23 -15.32
C SER A 186 -4.15 -3.85 -15.30
N ALA A 187 -4.92 -2.77 -15.44
CA ALA A 187 -4.38 -1.41 -15.42
C ALA A 187 -3.74 -1.05 -14.07
N PHE A 188 -4.32 -1.52 -12.95
CA PHE A 188 -3.68 -1.36 -11.64
C PHE A 188 -2.35 -2.10 -11.54
N GLY A 189 -2.27 -3.33 -12.06
CA GLY A 189 -1.00 -4.09 -12.11
C GLY A 189 0.08 -3.32 -12.86
N VAL A 190 -0.24 -2.85 -14.07
CA VAL A 190 0.67 -2.07 -14.91
C VAL A 190 1.08 -0.74 -14.25
N ALA A 191 0.12 0.03 -13.73
CA ALA A 191 0.42 1.30 -13.06
C ALA A 191 1.34 1.08 -11.85
N THR A 192 1.11 0.02 -11.07
CA THR A 192 1.93 -0.28 -9.90
C THR A 192 3.33 -0.74 -10.30
N ASP A 193 3.48 -1.54 -11.35
CA ASP A 193 4.78 -1.95 -11.88
C ASP A 193 5.62 -0.75 -12.34
N ILE A 194 4.99 0.17 -13.08
CA ILE A 194 5.64 1.42 -13.51
C ILE A 194 6.10 2.22 -12.29
N LEU A 195 5.22 2.40 -11.31
CA LEU A 195 5.52 3.20 -10.12
C LEU A 195 6.63 2.58 -9.28
N ALA A 196 6.59 1.26 -9.05
CA ALA A 196 7.61 0.54 -8.31
C ALA A 196 8.98 0.65 -9.00
N GLY A 197 9.04 0.48 -10.33
CA GLY A 197 10.27 0.63 -11.09
C GLY A 197 10.87 2.04 -11.02
N GLN A 198 10.03 3.09 -11.05
CA GLN A 198 10.49 4.47 -10.87
C GLN A 198 11.07 4.72 -9.46
N ILE A 199 10.46 4.14 -8.43
CA ILE A 199 10.91 4.23 -7.04
C ILE A 199 12.27 3.54 -6.87
N VAL A 200 12.43 2.34 -7.44
CA VAL A 200 13.70 1.58 -7.40
C VAL A 200 14.83 2.41 -8.00
N GLU A 201 14.64 2.91 -9.22
CA GLU A 201 15.69 3.67 -9.90
C GLU A 201 16.07 4.94 -9.15
N TRP A 202 15.08 5.67 -8.62
CA TRP A 202 15.34 6.84 -7.79
C TRP A 202 16.09 6.48 -6.50
N ALA A 203 15.71 5.40 -5.81
CA ALA A 203 16.34 5.00 -4.57
C ALA A 203 17.80 4.55 -4.77
N VAL A 204 18.08 3.86 -5.87
CA VAL A 204 19.45 3.50 -6.27
C VAL A 204 20.28 4.76 -6.52
N GLN A 205 19.74 5.76 -7.22
CA GLN A 205 20.45 7.02 -7.46
C GLN A 205 20.78 7.76 -6.15
N VAL A 206 19.83 7.82 -5.21
CA VAL A 206 20.04 8.42 -3.89
C VAL A 206 21.08 7.65 -3.08
N GLY A 207 21.00 6.32 -3.05
CA GLY A 207 21.97 5.46 -2.36
C GLY A 207 23.39 5.64 -2.91
N ALA A 208 23.54 5.64 -4.22
CA ALA A 208 24.82 5.86 -4.89
C ALA A 208 25.42 7.24 -4.56
N ALA A 209 24.58 8.29 -4.51
CA ALA A 209 25.03 9.63 -4.15
C ALA A 209 25.50 9.70 -2.69
N ARG A 210 24.76 9.05 -1.77
CA ARG A 210 25.11 8.98 -0.33
C ARG A 210 26.49 8.35 -0.10
N LEU A 211 26.79 7.28 -0.83
CA LEU A 211 28.07 6.55 -0.71
C LEU A 211 29.27 7.32 -1.28
N ARG A 212 29.06 8.27 -2.20
CA ARG A 212 30.15 9.14 -2.70
C ARG A 212 30.56 10.21 -1.69
N VAL A 213 29.59 10.73 -0.92
CA VAL A 213 29.84 11.82 0.05
C VAL A 213 30.43 11.29 1.36
N ALA A 214 30.07 10.06 1.78
CA ALA A 214 30.54 9.45 3.02
C ALA A 214 32.08 9.36 3.18
N PRO A 215 32.87 8.94 2.16
CA PRO A 215 34.33 8.85 2.30
C PRO A 215 35.04 10.22 2.35
N GLU A 216 34.48 11.27 1.76
CA GLU A 216 35.10 12.60 1.73
C GLU A 216 35.14 13.26 3.12
N LEU A 217 34.06 13.11 3.90
CA LEU A 217 33.99 13.59 5.28
C LEU A 217 34.95 12.84 6.23
N ALA A 218 35.21 11.55 5.97
CA ALA A 218 36.16 10.77 6.75
C ALA A 218 37.62 11.17 6.48
N SER A 219 37.96 11.54 5.24
CA SER A 219 39.32 12.00 4.90
C SER A 219 39.65 13.40 5.46
N ASN A 220 38.65 14.29 5.54
CA ASN A 220 38.82 15.66 6.00
C ASN A 220 38.93 15.81 7.54
N HIS A 221 38.77 14.72 8.30
CA HIS A 221 38.92 14.70 9.76
C HIS A 221 40.14 13.91 10.25
N ALA A 222 41.04 13.50 9.35
CA ALA A 222 42.33 12.95 9.77
C ALA A 222 43.13 14.07 10.48
N PRO A 223 43.59 13.88 11.73
CA PRO A 223 44.40 14.89 12.40
C PRO A 223 45.70 15.08 11.62
N THR A 224 45.93 16.31 11.15
CA THR A 224 47.21 16.76 10.63
C THR A 224 48.24 16.50 11.72
N ALA A 225 49.06 15.46 11.55
CA ALA A 225 50.18 15.22 12.43
C ALA A 225 51.11 16.43 12.30
N SER A 226 51.05 17.33 13.29
CA SER A 226 51.97 18.44 13.44
C SER A 226 53.39 17.89 13.43
N SER A 227 54.15 18.23 12.38
CA SER A 227 55.59 18.07 12.37
C SER A 227 56.19 18.98 13.45
N ILE A 228 56.42 18.43 14.64
CA ILE A 228 57.29 19.04 15.64
C ILE A 228 58.73 18.84 15.11
N SER A 229 59.22 19.87 14.43
CA SER A 229 60.65 20.00 14.12
C SER A 229 61.37 20.27 15.44
N THR A 230 62.27 19.38 15.82
CA THR A 230 63.24 19.61 16.89
C THR A 230 64.52 20.03 16.20
N ASP A 231 64.94 21.28 16.42
CA ASP A 231 66.31 21.76 16.29
C ASP A 231 66.50 22.95 17.24
#